data_AF-A0A0W0WLL5-F1
#
_entry.id   AF-A0A0W0WLL5-F1
#
_cell.length_a   1.000
_cell.length_b   1.000
_cell.length_c   1.000
_cell.angle_alpha   90.00
_cell.angle_beta   90.00
_cell.angle_gamma   90.00
#
_symmetry.space_group_name_H-M   'P 1'
#
loop_
_entity.id
_entity.type
_entity.pdbx_description
1 polymer ?
#
loop_
_entity_poly.entity_id
_entity_poly.type
_entity_poly.pdbx_seq_one_letter_code
_entity_poly.pdbx_strand_id
1 'polypeptide(L)'
;MWLTFAIIAAILWGFNYALAEKILYSISPITLLALEMLCGAILFTIISYFTTMKKDFELIVSQPNVRWLILAEIVVVLLASFFIVASIRLKNATVAGILELVYPLFTILFTWFLFHETHVNLPVIIGGILIFIGVVIISLA
;
A
#
# COMPACT_ATOMS: atom_id res chain seq x y z
N MET A 1 -9.92 16.98 -5.93
CA MET A 1 -8.80 16.98 -4.97
C MET A 1 -8.38 15.56 -4.58
N TRP A 2 -9.25 14.73 -3.99
CA TRP A 2 -8.90 13.34 -3.63
C TRP A 2 -8.48 12.47 -4.84
N LEU A 3 -9.20 12.59 -5.97
CA LEU A 3 -8.90 11.84 -7.19
C LEU A 3 -7.49 12.16 -7.73
N THR A 4 -7.08 13.42 -7.63
CA THR A 4 -5.75 13.87 -8.04
C THR A 4 -4.65 13.19 -7.22
N PHE A 5 -4.83 13.11 -5.90
CA PHE A 5 -3.88 12.39 -5.04
C PHE A 5 -3.83 10.90 -5.35
N ALA A 6 -4.97 10.27 -5.61
CA ALA A 6 -5.03 8.85 -5.98
C ALA A 6 -4.30 8.57 -7.31
N ILE A 7 -4.49 9.41 -8.33
CA ILE A 7 -3.81 9.28 -9.62
C ILE A 7 -2.30 9.50 -9.46
N ILE A 8 -1.86 10.52 -8.72
CA ILE A 8 -0.44 10.76 -8.46
C ILE A 8 0.16 9.57 -7.71
N ALA A 9 -0.53 9.03 -6.71
CA ALA A 9 -0.07 7.85 -5.98
C ALA A 9 0.09 6.64 -6.92
N ALA A 10 -0.86 6.38 -7.81
CA ALA A 10 -0.76 5.28 -8.79
C ALA A 10 0.45 5.44 -9.73
N ILE A 11 0.71 6.67 -10.20
CA ILE A 11 1.91 6.97 -11.02
C ILE A 11 3.19 6.72 -10.22
N LEU A 12 3.26 7.20 -8.99
CA LEU A 12 4.44 7.06 -8.13
C LEU A 12 4.70 5.61 -7.73
N TRP A 13 3.66 4.80 -7.46
CA TRP A 13 3.80 3.37 -7.22
C TRP A 13 4.34 2.63 -8.44
N GLY A 14 3.78 2.90 -9.63
CA GLY A 14 4.30 2.32 -10.87
C GLY A 14 5.77 2.68 -11.14
N PHE A 15 6.15 3.93 -10.89
CA PHE A 15 7.55 4.37 -11.02
C PHE A 15 8.45 3.75 -9.93
N ASN A 16 7.98 3.66 -8.69
CA ASN A 16 8.69 3.00 -7.59
C ASN A 16 9.02 1.55 -7.95
N TYR A 17 8.07 0.78 -8.50
CA TYR A 17 8.32 -0.61 -8.89
C TYR A 17 9.34 -0.72 -10.02
N ALA A 18 9.27 0.15 -11.02
CA ALA A 18 10.27 0.19 -12.09
C ALA A 18 11.68 0.48 -11.57
N LEU A 19 11.82 1.40 -10.60
CA LEU A 19 13.09 1.68 -9.93
C LEU A 19 13.54 0.50 -9.05
N ALA A 20 12.62 -0.06 -8.26
CA ALA A 20 12.89 -1.18 -7.36
C ALA A 20 13.44 -2.37 -8.15
N GLU A 21 12.86 -2.73 -9.30
CA GLU A 21 13.40 -3.80 -10.14
C GLU A 21 14.87 -3.56 -10.51
N LYS A 22 15.24 -2.33 -10.88
CA LYS A 22 16.63 -2.00 -11.22
C LYS A 22 17.55 -2.04 -10.01
N ILE A 23 17.08 -1.59 -8.85
CA ILE A 23 17.87 -1.54 -7.62
C ILE A 23 18.10 -2.95 -7.04
N LEU A 24 17.13 -3.84 -7.19
CA LEU A 24 17.16 -5.20 -6.64
C LEU A 24 18.15 -6.14 -7.35
N TYR A 25 18.72 -5.72 -8.49
CA TYR A 25 19.90 -6.36 -9.07
C TYR A 25 21.17 -6.10 -8.25
N SER A 26 21.20 -5.03 -7.46
CA SER A 26 22.39 -4.57 -6.74
C SER A 26 22.29 -4.81 -5.23
N ILE A 27 21.10 -4.69 -4.63
CA ILE A 27 20.90 -4.85 -3.19
C ILE A 27 19.72 -5.76 -2.86
N SER A 28 19.66 -6.23 -1.60
CA SER A 28 18.58 -7.10 -1.15
C SER A 28 17.26 -6.34 -0.95
N PRO A 29 16.08 -7.00 -1.04
CA PRO A 29 14.78 -6.41 -0.72
C PRO A 29 14.73 -5.76 0.66
N ILE A 30 15.30 -6.43 1.66
CA ILE A 30 15.31 -5.94 3.04
C ILE A 30 16.12 -4.66 3.16
N THR A 31 17.27 -4.57 2.48
CA THR A 31 18.10 -3.37 2.49
C THR A 31 17.40 -2.20 1.81
N LEU A 32 16.76 -2.43 0.66
CA LEU A 32 15.98 -1.40 -0.04
C LEU A 32 14.85 -0.87 0.84
N LEU A 33 14.04 -1.78 1.40
CA LEU A 33 12.92 -1.43 2.28
C LEU A 33 13.38 -0.69 3.54
N ALA A 34 14.48 -1.11 4.16
CA ALA A 34 15.01 -0.42 5.34
C ALA A 34 15.40 1.04 5.02
N LEU A 35 15.98 1.30 3.85
CA LEU A 35 16.31 2.66 3.40
C LEU A 35 15.05 3.49 3.14
N GLU A 36 14.07 2.92 2.43
CA GLU A 36 12.80 3.60 2.15
C GLU A 36 12.05 3.96 3.45
N MET A 37 11.94 3.00 4.38
CA MET A 37 11.26 3.19 5.65
C MET A 37 12.00 4.19 6.55
N LEU A 38 13.33 4.15 6.59
CA LEU A 38 14.11 5.11 7.38
C LEU A 38 13.96 6.53 6.84
N CYS A 39 14.10 6.72 5.52
CA CYS A 39 13.94 8.02 4.88
C CYS A 39 12.51 8.55 5.05
N GLY A 40 11.50 7.70 4.86
CA GLY A 40 10.09 8.02 5.09
C GLY A 40 9.82 8.42 6.54
N ALA A 41 10.31 7.64 7.51
CA ALA A 41 10.15 7.95 8.92
C ALA A 41 10.74 9.30 9.28
N ILE A 42 11.96 9.63 8.82
CA ILE A 42 12.59 10.94 9.07
C ILE A 42 11.74 12.06 8.45
N LEU A 43 11.41 11.94 7.16
CA LEU A 43 10.66 12.97 6.44
C LEU A 43 9.28 13.24 7.07
N PHE A 44 8.49 12.19 7.30
CA PHE A 44 7.14 12.34 7.84
C PHE A 44 7.13 12.72 9.31
N THR A 45 8.14 12.33 10.10
CA THR A 45 8.28 12.83 11.48
C THR A 45 8.51 14.33 11.50
N ILE A 46 9.40 14.85 10.64
CA ILE A 46 9.67 16.29 10.53
C ILE A 46 8.38 17.03 10.14
N ILE A 47 7.69 16.58 9.08
CA ILE A 47 6.45 17.22 8.62
C ILE A 47 5.38 17.17 9.71
N SER A 48 5.18 16.01 10.35
CA SER A 48 4.16 15.84 11.39
C SER A 48 4.45 16.72 12.61
N TYR A 49 5.71 16.84 13.03
CA TYR A 49 6.12 17.66 14.16
C TYR A 49 5.69 19.13 14.00
N PHE A 50 5.80 19.68 12.79
CA PHE A 50 5.41 21.06 12.49
C PHE A 50 3.94 21.25 12.11
N THR A 51 3.13 20.18 12.07
CA THR A 51 1.74 20.25 11.60
C THR A 51 0.74 19.66 12.59
N THR A 52 0.73 18.34 12.80
CA THR A 52 -0.36 17.64 13.48
C THR A 52 0.05 16.83 14.71
N MET A 53 1.35 16.60 14.92
CA MET A 53 1.87 15.58 15.86
C MET A 53 1.28 15.68 17.27
N LYS A 54 1.14 16.89 17.84
CA LYS A 54 0.64 17.05 19.21
C LYS A 54 -0.78 16.50 19.37
N LYS A 55 -1.68 16.89 18.45
CA LYS A 55 -3.09 16.47 18.46
C LYS A 55 -3.20 14.96 18.22
N ASP A 56 -2.44 14.44 17.25
CA ASP A 56 -2.51 13.03 16.89
C ASP A 56 -1.97 12.15 18.03
N PHE A 57 -0.91 12.59 18.71
CA PHE A 57 -0.35 11.87 19.86
C PHE A 57 -1.32 11.81 21.05
N GLU A 58 -2.06 12.89 21.33
CA GLU A 58 -3.13 12.88 22.34
C GLU A 58 -4.22 11.85 22.00
N LEU A 59 -4.62 11.75 20.74
CA LEU A 59 -5.59 10.74 20.28
C LEU A 59 -5.04 9.32 20.44
N ILE A 60 -3.77 9.10 20.05
CA ILE A 60 -3.09 7.82 20.21
C ILE A 60 -3.08 7.42 21.69
N VAL A 61 -2.71 8.31 22.61
CA VAL A 61 -2.64 7.99 24.05
C VAL A 61 -4.04 7.81 24.67
N SER A 62 -5.02 8.60 24.27
CA SER A 62 -6.37 8.56 24.84
C SER A 62 -7.26 7.43 24.29
N GLN A 63 -7.05 6.96 23.07
CA GLN A 63 -7.93 6.00 22.39
C GLN A 63 -7.24 4.65 22.11
N PRO A 64 -7.49 3.61 22.92
CA PRO A 64 -6.90 2.28 22.72
C PRO A 64 -7.16 1.67 21.35
N ASN A 65 -8.37 1.86 20.80
CA ASN A 65 -8.74 1.31 19.49
C ASN A 65 -7.86 1.88 18.38
N VAL A 66 -7.59 3.19 18.40
CA VAL A 66 -6.71 3.86 17.43
C VAL A 66 -5.30 3.29 17.52
N ARG A 67 -4.78 3.06 18.72
CA ARG A 67 -3.45 2.44 18.90
C ARG A 67 -3.37 1.05 18.29
N TRP A 68 -4.37 0.21 18.53
CA TRP A 68 -4.38 -1.15 17.98
C TRP A 68 -4.48 -1.15 16.46
N LEU A 69 -5.27 -0.25 15.88
CA LEU A 69 -5.33 -0.08 14.43
C LEU A 69 -3.99 0.38 13.84
N ILE A 70 -3.30 1.33 14.49
CA ILE A 70 -1.96 1.77 14.07
C ILE A 70 -0.96 0.62 14.14
N LEU A 71 -0.93 -0.15 15.24
CA LEU A 71 -0.01 -1.28 15.36
C LEU A 71 -0.30 -2.36 14.31
N ALA A 72 -1.57 -2.65 14.04
CA ALA A 72 -1.97 -3.57 12.99
C ALA A 72 -1.55 -3.06 11.61
N GLU A 73 -1.76 -1.78 11.31
CA GLU A 73 -1.38 -1.13 10.05
C GLU A 73 0.14 -1.19 9.84
N ILE A 74 0.95 -0.88 10.86
CA ILE A 74 2.42 -0.97 10.80
C ILE A 74 2.86 -2.40 10.47
N VAL A 75 2.29 -3.41 11.11
CA VAL A 75 2.63 -4.81 10.80
C VAL A 75 2.24 -5.18 9.38
N VAL A 76 1.03 -4.79 8.95
CA VAL A 76 0.51 -5.10 7.61
C VAL A 76 1.33 -4.40 6.53
N VAL A 77 1.69 -3.12 6.67
CA VAL A 77 2.49 -2.40 5.67
C VAL A 77 3.90 -2.98 5.57
N LEU A 78 4.54 -3.33 6.69
CA LEU A 78 5.87 -3.96 6.65
C LEU A 78 5.84 -5.30 5.93
N LEU A 79 4.83 -6.13 6.18
CA LEU A 79 4.66 -7.42 5.51
C LEU A 79 4.31 -7.24 4.02
N ALA A 80 3.36 -6.36 3.71
CA ALA A 80 2.93 -6.07 2.34
C ALA A 80 4.10 -5.54 1.51
N SER A 81 4.85 -4.55 2.01
CA SER A 81 6.04 -4.00 1.38
C SER A 81 7.12 -5.08 1.17
N PHE A 82 7.33 -5.97 2.14
CA PHE A 82 8.23 -7.10 1.95
C PHE A 82 7.79 -8.01 0.80
N PHE A 83 6.53 -8.46 0.80
CA PHE A 83 6.04 -9.40 -0.21
C PHE A 83 6.02 -8.82 -1.61
N ILE A 84 5.63 -7.54 -1.80
CA ILE A 84 5.65 -6.92 -3.12
C ILE A 84 7.08 -6.78 -3.64
N VAL A 85 8.02 -6.23 -2.86
CA VAL A 85 9.42 -6.06 -3.28
C VAL A 85 10.11 -7.42 -3.50
N ALA A 86 9.80 -8.42 -2.66
CA ALA A 86 10.28 -9.79 -2.87
C ALA A 86 9.75 -10.39 -4.18
N SER A 87 8.47 -10.18 -4.50
CA SER A 87 7.88 -10.66 -5.75
C SER A 87 8.49 -10.00 -7.00
N ILE A 88 8.80 -8.69 -6.92
CA ILE A 88 9.52 -7.97 -7.98
C ILE A 88 10.90 -8.60 -8.20
N ARG A 89 11.64 -8.89 -7.13
CA ARG A 89 12.96 -9.53 -7.21
C ARG A 89 12.89 -10.95 -7.80
N LEU A 90 11.85 -11.71 -7.49
CA LEU A 90 11.70 -13.08 -7.98
C LEU A 90 11.23 -13.16 -9.43
N LYS A 91 10.55 -12.12 -9.94
CA LYS A 91 10.05 -12.07 -11.31
C LYS A 91 10.42 -10.77 -12.02
N ASN A 92 9.57 -9.75 -11.97
CA ASN A 92 9.82 -8.40 -12.47
C ASN A 92 8.72 -7.45 -11.96
N ALA A 93 8.92 -6.14 -12.10
CA ALA A 93 7.99 -5.12 -11.64
C ALA A 93 6.63 -5.20 -12.34
N THR A 94 6.61 -5.48 -13.64
CA THR A 94 5.37 -5.50 -14.43
C THR A 94 4.41 -6.56 -13.93
N VAL A 95 4.85 -7.81 -13.83
CA VAL A 95 4.00 -8.93 -13.42
C VAL A 95 3.62 -8.80 -11.93
N ALA A 96 4.58 -8.43 -11.07
CA ALA A 96 4.32 -8.21 -9.65
C ALA A 96 3.28 -7.12 -9.41
N GLY A 97 3.46 -5.94 -10.02
CA GLY A 97 2.54 -4.81 -9.86
C GLY A 97 1.15 -5.10 -10.41
N ILE A 98 1.04 -5.84 -11.52
CA ILE A 98 -0.26 -6.19 -12.09
C ILE A 98 -0.99 -7.21 -11.21
N LEU A 99 -0.29 -8.22 -10.70
CA LEU A 99 -0.89 -9.15 -9.74
C LEU A 99 -1.33 -8.43 -8.47
N GLU A 100 -0.58 -7.43 -8.02
CA GLU A 100 -0.95 -6.64 -6.84
C GLU A 100 -2.28 -5.90 -7.01
N LEU A 101 -2.65 -5.47 -8.23
CA LEU A 101 -3.88 -4.74 -8.52
C LEU A 101 -5.18 -5.48 -8.13
N VAL A 102 -5.13 -6.72 -7.68
CA VAL A 102 -6.27 -7.39 -7.04
C VAL A 102 -6.59 -6.85 -5.65
N TYR A 103 -5.69 -6.09 -5.01
CA TYR A 103 -5.88 -5.57 -3.64
C TYR A 103 -7.19 -4.78 -3.43
N PRO A 104 -7.75 -4.00 -4.39
CA PRO A 104 -9.01 -3.30 -4.18
C PRO A 104 -10.17 -4.24 -3.83
N LEU A 105 -10.17 -5.48 -4.34
CA LEU A 105 -11.15 -6.51 -3.97
C LEU A 105 -11.04 -6.86 -2.48
N PHE A 106 -9.80 -7.02 -1.99
CA PHE A 106 -9.52 -7.28 -0.58
C PHE A 106 -9.83 -6.06 0.30
N THR A 107 -9.57 -4.84 -0.18
CA THR A 107 -9.96 -3.61 0.52
C THR A 107 -11.48 -3.54 0.71
N ILE A 108 -12.26 -3.85 -0.32
CA ILE A 108 -13.73 -3.90 -0.22
C ILE A 108 -14.17 -4.98 0.77
N LEU A 109 -13.58 -6.17 0.68
CA LEU A 109 -13.89 -7.29 1.58
C LEU A 109 -13.61 -6.94 3.05
N PHE A 110 -12.44 -6.39 3.36
CA PHE A 110 -12.05 -6.08 4.73
C PHE A 110 -12.79 -4.88 5.31
N THR A 111 -13.08 -3.86 4.51
CA THR A 111 -13.90 -2.72 4.97
C THR A 111 -15.32 -3.14 5.31
N TRP A 112 -15.91 -4.01 4.48
CA TRP A 112 -17.22 -4.59 4.76
C TRP A 112 -17.21 -5.55 5.96
N PHE A 113 -16.26 -6.49 6.02
CA PHE A 113 -16.26 -7.57 7.01
C PHE A 113 -15.75 -7.13 8.40
N LEU A 114 -14.68 -6.34 8.47
CA LEU A 114 -14.04 -5.96 9.75
C LEU A 114 -14.62 -4.67 10.30
N PHE A 115 -14.90 -3.69 9.44
CA PHE A 115 -15.31 -2.34 9.85
C PHE A 115 -16.80 -2.07 9.65
N HIS A 116 -17.54 -3.03 9.09
CA HIS A 116 -18.98 -2.91 8.80
C HIS A 116 -19.31 -1.69 7.92
N GLU A 117 -18.35 -1.23 7.11
CA GLU A 117 -18.53 -0.11 6.20
C GLU A 117 -19.13 -0.61 4.89
N THR A 118 -20.33 -0.15 4.56
CA THR A 118 -21.03 -0.54 3.32
C THR A 118 -20.75 0.45 2.21
N HIS A 119 -19.57 0.35 1.60
CA HIS A 119 -19.24 1.04 0.34
C HIS A 119 -19.50 0.15 -0.89
N VAL A 120 -20.03 -1.06 -0.67
CA VAL A 120 -20.33 -2.05 -1.72
C VAL A 120 -21.60 -1.65 -2.45
N ASN A 121 -21.46 -1.24 -3.71
CA ASN A 121 -22.57 -1.01 -4.62
C ASN A 121 -22.31 -1.70 -5.96
N LEU A 122 -23.33 -1.75 -6.82
CA LEU A 122 -23.26 -2.46 -8.09
C LEU A 122 -22.08 -2.01 -8.99
N PRO A 123 -21.78 -0.70 -9.14
CA PRO A 123 -20.57 -0.24 -9.82
C PRO A 123 -19.26 -0.79 -9.24
N VAL A 124 -19.12 -0.81 -7.92
CA VAL A 124 -17.92 -1.34 -7.24
C VAL A 124 -17.74 -2.83 -7.51
N ILE A 125 -18.83 -3.61 -7.51
CA ILE A 125 -18.80 -5.04 -7.83
C ILE A 125 -18.37 -5.26 -9.28
N ILE A 126 -19.01 -4.56 -10.23
CA ILE A 126 -18.69 -4.67 -11.66
C ILE A 126 -17.23 -4.28 -11.92
N GLY A 127 -16.79 -3.15 -11.37
CA GLY A 127 -15.41 -2.67 -11.48
C GLY A 127 -14.41 -3.67 -10.89
N GLY A 128 -14.72 -4.23 -9.72
CA GLY A 128 -13.90 -5.28 -9.10
C GLY A 128 -13.75 -6.53 -9.97
N ILE A 129 -14.84 -7.00 -10.58
CA ILE A 129 -14.80 -8.14 -11.50
C ILE A 129 -13.92 -7.81 -12.72
N LEU A 130 -14.04 -6.61 -13.28
CA LEU A 130 -13.22 -6.17 -14.42
C LEU A 130 -11.73 -6.08 -14.06
N ILE A 131 -11.40 -5.60 -12.86
CA ILE A 131 -10.02 -5.61 -12.35
C ILE A 131 -9.50 -7.06 -12.30
N PHE A 132 -10.27 -7.98 -11.71
CA PHE A 132 -9.86 -9.37 -11.58
C PHE A 132 -9.60 -10.02 -12.95
N ILE A 133 -10.52 -9.85 -13.90
CA ILE A 133 -10.38 -10.36 -15.27
C ILE A 133 -9.14 -9.77 -15.93
N GLY A 134 -8.92 -8.46 -15.81
CA GLY A 134 -7.74 -7.78 -16.35
C GLY A 134 -6.43 -8.34 -15.80
N VAL A 135 -6.34 -8.53 -14.48
CA VAL A 135 -5.16 -9.13 -13.84
C VAL A 135 -4.92 -10.56 -14.34
N VAL A 136 -5.97 -11.39 -14.41
CA VAL A 136 -5.84 -12.78 -14.90
C VAL A 136 -5.32 -12.80 -16.33
N ILE A 137 -5.89 -12.01 -17.24
CA ILE A 137 -5.47 -11.95 -18.65
C ILE A 137 -3.99 -11.59 -18.75
N ILE A 138 -3.55 -10.56 -18.02
CA ILE A 138 -2.16 -10.11 -18.10
C ILE A 138 -1.20 -11.12 -17.45
N SER A 139 -1.64 -11.81 -16.38
CA SER A 139 -0.81 -12.83 -15.73
C SER A 139 -0.51 -14.06 -16.60
N LEU A 140 -1.30 -14.28 -17.66
CA LEU A 140 -1.11 -15.36 -18.64
C LEU A 140 -0.13 -15.00 -19.77
N ALA A 141 0.26 -13.72 -19.88
CA ALA A 141 1.24 -13.23 -20.84
C ALA A 141 2.68 -13.44 -20.33
#